data_AF-A0A8T0IV12-F1
#
_entry.id   AF-A0A8T0IV12-F1
#
_cell.length_a   1.000
_cell.length_b   1.000
_cell.length_c   1.000
_cell.angle_alpha   90.00
_cell.angle_beta   90.00
_cell.angle_gamma   90.00
#
_symmetry.space_group_name_H-M   'P 1'
#
loop_
_entity.id
_entity.type
_entity.pdbx_description
1 polymer ?
#
loop_
_entity_poly.entity_id
_entity_poly.type
_entity_poly.pdbx_seq_one_letter_code
_entity_poly.pdbx_strand_id
1 'polypeptide(L)'
;MSRRAFTEKAIASEDVLRKTTRSARNVKHESIVAGEAAGRGIPGRVQCRDGSLKNGSDTEMDGRRLVRDRPCLVSEKETVSFATLFVVPEADAVETYSSEQIEVKERTRGKRIQKDKLDAVLRSFLESIQVSMPGTTEVTIITNQNKEKRELPQNAVWKPSTREFARGNLMVQRLESYIDFLEDMIEKRKNSSAYSITHVIFSDFDMIVVDDLGCAFETFVSFDVALTFRNNQRQPINSGVIMIRGTLESLTSDA
;
A
#
# COMPACT_ATOMS: atom_id res chain seq x y z
N MET A 1 -31.70 51.85 -44.38
CA MET A 1 -32.26 50.72 -43.60
C MET A 1 -31.66 49.46 -44.19
N SER A 2 -30.89 48.59 -43.56
CA SER A 2 -30.93 48.05 -42.20
C SER A 2 -29.51 47.61 -41.78
N ARG A 3 -29.01 48.13 -40.65
CA ARG A 3 -27.80 47.64 -39.94
C ARG A 3 -28.27 46.90 -38.69
N ARG A 4 -28.78 45.68 -38.83
CA ARG A 4 -29.09 44.77 -37.70
C ARG A 4 -29.08 43.33 -38.20
N ALA A 5 -27.90 42.70 -38.24
CA ALA A 5 -27.76 41.24 -38.29
C ALA A 5 -26.29 40.80 -38.17
N PHE A 6 -25.47 41.37 -37.26
CA PHE A 6 -24.10 40.85 -37.05
C PHE A 6 -23.52 41.21 -35.67
N THR A 7 -24.31 41.12 -34.60
CA THR A 7 -23.81 41.40 -33.22
C THR A 7 -24.51 40.55 -32.15
N GLU A 8 -24.71 39.25 -32.38
CA GLU A 8 -25.17 38.32 -31.32
C GLU A 8 -24.33 37.03 -31.19
N LYS A 9 -23.34 36.80 -32.06
CA LYS A 9 -22.43 35.65 -31.96
C LYS A 9 -21.06 35.94 -31.32
N ALA A 10 -20.77 37.19 -30.94
CA ALA A 10 -19.48 37.55 -30.34
C ALA A 10 -19.48 37.55 -28.80
N ILE A 11 -20.64 37.68 -28.14
CA ILE A 11 -20.71 37.82 -26.67
C ILE A 11 -20.68 36.45 -25.96
N ALA A 12 -21.13 35.38 -26.62
CA ALA A 12 -21.06 34.02 -26.08
C ALA A 12 -19.63 33.42 -26.05
N SER A 13 -18.68 34.05 -26.75
CA SER A 13 -17.28 33.58 -26.83
C SER A 13 -16.40 34.11 -25.70
N GLU A 14 -16.66 35.32 -25.19
CA GLU A 14 -15.82 35.92 -24.14
C GLU A 14 -16.15 35.41 -22.74
N ASP A 15 -17.41 35.07 -22.45
CA ASP A 15 -17.80 34.52 -21.13
C ASP A 15 -17.35 33.07 -20.94
N VAL A 16 -17.25 32.29 -22.02
CA VAL A 16 -16.66 30.94 -21.99
C VAL A 16 -15.15 31.04 -21.81
N LEU A 17 -14.49 32.01 -22.45
CA LEU A 17 -13.05 32.26 -22.31
C LEU A 17 -12.67 32.86 -20.93
N ARG A 18 -13.57 33.65 -20.31
CA ARG A 18 -13.40 34.16 -18.94
C ARG A 18 -13.67 33.10 -17.86
N LYS A 19 -14.52 32.10 -18.13
CA LYS A 19 -14.73 30.95 -17.23
C LYS A 19 -13.57 29.94 -17.29
N THR A 20 -12.95 29.72 -18.44
CA THR A 20 -11.76 28.85 -18.55
C THR A 20 -10.51 29.50 -17.96
N THR A 21 -10.35 30.83 -18.05
CA THR A 21 -9.20 31.54 -17.46
C THR A 21 -9.26 31.73 -15.94
N ARG A 22 -10.45 31.67 -15.32
CA ARG A 22 -10.57 31.65 -13.83
C ARG A 22 -10.26 30.28 -13.22
N SER A 23 -10.45 29.18 -13.94
CA SER A 23 -10.12 27.82 -13.46
C SER A 23 -8.63 27.48 -13.58
N ALA A 24 -7.87 28.19 -14.41
CA ALA A 24 -6.45 27.92 -14.64
C ALA A 24 -5.51 28.47 -13.54
N ARG A 25 -6.00 29.34 -12.63
CA ARG A 25 -5.16 29.96 -11.58
C ARG A 25 -4.96 29.12 -10.32
N ASN A 26 -5.63 27.98 -10.19
CA ASN A 26 -5.48 27.06 -9.06
C ASN A 26 -5.04 25.66 -9.48
N VAL A 27 -4.35 25.52 -10.61
CA VAL A 27 -3.56 24.32 -10.86
C VAL A 27 -2.28 24.50 -10.05
N LYS A 28 -2.21 23.89 -8.85
CA LYS A 28 -0.92 23.65 -8.21
C LYS A 28 -0.13 22.82 -9.21
N HIS A 29 0.83 23.45 -9.88
CA HIS A 29 1.89 22.71 -10.54
C HIS A 29 2.68 22.01 -9.43
N GLU A 30 2.30 20.77 -9.13
CA GLU A 30 3.18 19.86 -8.42
C GLU A 30 4.35 19.56 -9.36
N SER A 31 5.33 20.45 -9.37
CA SER A 31 6.62 20.13 -9.97
C SER A 31 7.21 19.02 -9.12
N ILE A 32 7.32 17.81 -9.68
CA ILE A 32 8.12 16.75 -9.08
C ILE A 32 9.55 17.27 -9.05
N VAL A 33 9.99 17.76 -7.90
CA VAL A 33 11.38 18.14 -7.68
C VAL A 33 12.15 16.83 -7.52
N ALA A 34 12.74 16.38 -8.63
CA ALA A 34 13.68 15.27 -8.61
C ALA A 34 14.96 15.73 -7.88
N GLY A 35 14.98 15.54 -6.57
CA GLY A 35 16.19 15.66 -5.76
C GLY A 35 17.02 14.38 -5.85
N GLU A 36 18.23 14.40 -5.26
CA GLU A 36 18.99 13.17 -5.11
C GLU A 36 18.18 12.15 -4.29
N ALA A 37 18.12 10.91 -4.77
CA ALA A 37 17.40 9.85 -4.08
C ALA A 37 17.99 9.67 -2.66
N ALA A 38 17.20 9.94 -1.62
CA ALA A 38 17.64 9.85 -0.23
C ALA A 38 18.37 8.52 0.03
N GLY A 39 19.64 8.53 0.46
CA GLY A 39 20.45 7.32 0.64
C GLY A 39 21.25 6.88 -0.61
N ARG A 40 21.51 7.78 -1.56
CA ARG A 40 22.41 7.54 -2.71
C ARG A 40 23.82 7.16 -2.22
N GLY A 41 24.40 6.10 -2.78
CA GLY A 41 25.76 5.65 -2.43
C GLY A 41 25.89 4.74 -1.21
N ILE A 42 24.79 4.40 -0.53
CA ILE A 42 24.80 3.45 0.60
C ILE A 42 24.80 2.02 0.06
N PRO A 43 25.72 1.12 0.49
CA PRO A 43 25.74 -0.29 0.11
C PRO A 43 24.44 -1.01 0.49
N GLY A 44 24.06 -2.05 -0.27
CA GLY A 44 22.85 -2.84 0.00
C GLY A 44 21.54 -2.15 -0.37
N ARG A 45 21.60 -1.00 -1.06
CA ARG A 45 20.42 -0.25 -1.50
C ARG A 45 20.24 -0.35 -3.01
N VAL A 46 19.06 -0.82 -3.40
CA VAL A 46 18.66 -0.84 -4.81
C VAL A 46 17.98 0.47 -5.19
N GLN A 47 18.41 1.05 -6.31
CA GLN A 47 17.86 2.30 -6.83
C GLN A 47 17.40 2.13 -8.27
N CYS A 48 16.25 2.71 -8.60
CA CYS A 48 15.80 2.83 -9.97
C CYS A 48 16.59 3.96 -10.65
N ARG A 49 17.36 3.63 -11.69
CA ARG A 49 18.03 4.58 -12.57
C ARG A 49 17.64 4.27 -14.00
N ASP A 50 17.04 5.25 -14.69
CA ASP A 50 16.68 5.17 -16.11
C ASP A 50 15.80 3.95 -16.47
N GLY A 51 14.91 3.54 -15.56
CA GLY A 51 14.04 2.35 -15.74
C GLY A 51 14.71 0.99 -15.46
N SER A 52 15.96 1.00 -15.00
CA SER A 52 16.72 -0.20 -14.57
C SER A 52 16.99 -0.17 -13.06
N LEU A 53 16.94 -1.34 -12.39
CA LEU A 53 17.42 -1.45 -11.00
C LEU A 53 18.94 -1.55 -11.00
N LYS A 54 19.61 -0.76 -10.16
CA LYS A 54 21.04 -0.89 -9.89
C LYS A 54 21.28 -0.99 -8.38
N ASN A 55 22.05 -2.00 -7.97
CA ASN A 55 22.66 -2.04 -6.64
C ASN A 55 24.00 -1.28 -6.70
N GLY A 56 24.35 -0.56 -5.62
CA GLY A 56 25.57 0.25 -5.56
C GLY A 56 26.87 -0.56 -5.58
N SER A 57 26.82 -1.87 -5.37
CA SER A 57 27.98 -2.78 -5.31
C SER A 57 28.12 -3.74 -6.49
N ASP A 58 27.06 -3.94 -7.30
CA ASP A 58 27.06 -4.99 -8.32
C ASP A 58 27.06 -4.37 -9.73
N THR A 59 28.22 -4.42 -10.37
CA THR A 59 28.33 -4.34 -11.83
C THR A 59 27.59 -5.54 -12.41
N GLU A 60 26.53 -5.27 -13.18
CA GLU A 60 25.66 -6.25 -13.86
C GLU A 60 24.52 -6.85 -13.02
N MET A 61 23.54 -6.01 -12.66
CA MET A 61 22.16 -6.50 -12.81
C MET A 61 21.84 -6.53 -14.30
N ASP A 62 21.89 -7.74 -14.88
CA ASP A 62 21.37 -8.02 -16.22
C ASP A 62 19.97 -7.41 -16.32
N GLY A 63 19.80 -6.49 -17.26
CA GLY A 63 18.63 -5.62 -17.45
C GLY A 63 17.40 -6.38 -17.92
N ARG A 64 17.00 -7.42 -17.18
CA ARG A 64 15.76 -8.14 -17.39
C ARG A 64 14.62 -7.21 -17.02
N ARG A 65 14.03 -6.66 -18.09
CA ARG A 65 12.72 -6.00 -18.19
C ARG A 65 11.81 -6.29 -16.99
N LEU A 66 11.27 -5.21 -16.40
CA LEU A 66 10.27 -5.16 -15.31
C LEU A 66 8.89 -5.78 -15.67
N VAL A 67 8.87 -6.65 -16.66
CA VAL A 67 7.72 -7.45 -17.07
C VAL A 67 8.30 -8.81 -17.37
N ARG A 68 8.33 -9.69 -16.38
CA ARG A 68 8.73 -11.07 -16.59
C ARG A 68 7.52 -11.84 -17.12
N ASP A 69 7.70 -12.56 -18.21
CA ASP A 69 6.66 -13.44 -18.77
C ASP A 69 6.37 -14.67 -17.86
N ARG A 70 7.11 -14.82 -16.76
CA ARG A 70 6.97 -15.94 -15.82
C ARG A 70 7.00 -15.46 -14.38
N PRO A 71 6.14 -16.04 -13.50
CA PRO A 71 6.17 -15.76 -12.08
C PRO A 71 7.50 -16.20 -11.48
N CYS A 72 7.92 -15.50 -10.43
CA CYS A 72 9.09 -15.87 -9.65
C CYS A 72 8.71 -17.02 -8.73
N LEU A 73 9.26 -18.18 -9.06
CA LEU A 73 9.12 -19.37 -8.24
C LEU A 73 10.22 -19.31 -7.18
N VAL A 74 9.83 -18.91 -5.98
CA VAL A 74 10.63 -19.24 -4.80
C VAL A 74 10.76 -20.78 -4.74
N SER A 75 11.82 -21.30 -4.12
CA SER A 75 12.09 -22.75 -4.04
C SER A 75 10.83 -23.55 -3.64
N GLU A 76 10.69 -24.81 -4.06
CA GLU A 76 9.47 -25.62 -3.82
C GLU A 76 9.02 -25.74 -2.35
N LYS A 77 9.90 -25.39 -1.41
CA LYS A 77 9.66 -25.41 0.05
C LYS A 77 9.43 -24.02 0.65
N GLU A 78 9.43 -22.99 -0.17
CA GLU A 78 9.33 -21.58 0.21
C GLU A 78 8.10 -20.97 -0.43
N THR A 79 7.45 -20.06 0.29
CA THR A 79 6.22 -19.40 -0.14
C THR A 79 6.27 -17.93 0.22
N VAL A 80 5.41 -17.13 -0.43
CA VAL A 80 5.27 -15.70 -0.14
C VAL A 80 3.85 -15.42 0.32
N SER A 81 3.72 -14.71 1.42
CA SER A 81 2.45 -14.19 1.93
C SER A 81 2.47 -12.67 2.04
N PHE A 82 1.29 -12.07 2.03
CA PHE A 82 1.11 -10.65 2.31
C PHE A 82 0.48 -10.45 3.67
N ALA A 83 0.82 -9.34 4.31
CA ALA A 83 0.12 -8.86 5.49
C ALA A 83 -0.14 -7.35 5.36
N THR A 84 -1.39 -6.94 5.58
CA THR A 84 -1.78 -5.53 5.52
C THR A 84 -2.59 -5.12 6.73
N LEU A 85 -2.43 -3.86 7.16
CA LEU A 85 -3.22 -3.28 8.23
C LEU A 85 -4.41 -2.52 7.64
N PHE A 86 -5.62 -2.98 7.95
CA PHE A 86 -6.87 -2.37 7.55
C PHE A 86 -7.67 -1.88 8.77
N VAL A 87 -7.36 -0.65 9.21
CA VAL A 87 -8.10 0.02 10.28
C VAL A 87 -9.30 0.73 9.69
N VAL A 88 -10.49 0.38 10.17
CA VAL A 88 -11.68 1.18 9.91
C VAL A 88 -11.93 2.03 11.16
N PRO A 89 -12.01 3.37 11.03
CA PRO A 89 -12.36 4.23 12.16
C PRO A 89 -13.65 3.71 12.78
N GLU A 90 -13.65 3.49 14.09
CA GLU A 90 -14.90 3.20 14.79
C GLU A 90 -15.85 4.38 14.55
N ALA A 91 -17.10 4.06 14.24
CA ALA A 91 -18.11 5.09 14.28
C ALA A 91 -18.26 5.45 15.75
N ASP A 92 -17.82 6.65 16.14
CA ASP A 92 -18.14 7.21 17.45
C ASP A 92 -19.60 6.86 17.76
N ALA A 93 -19.82 6.09 18.82
CA ALA A 93 -21.15 5.88 19.38
C ALA A 93 -21.68 7.27 19.71
N VAL A 94 -22.57 7.79 18.86
CA VAL A 94 -23.07 9.15 18.98
C VAL A 94 -23.84 9.23 20.30
N GLU A 95 -23.22 9.88 21.29
CA GLU A 95 -23.91 10.32 22.49
C GLU A 95 -25.11 11.18 22.10
N THR A 96 -26.23 10.79 22.65
CA THR A 96 -27.57 11.34 22.44
C THR A 96 -27.62 12.83 22.79
N TYR A 97 -27.63 13.71 21.80
CA TYR A 97 -28.23 15.04 21.95
C TYR A 97 -29.21 15.35 20.81
N SER A 98 -30.43 15.66 21.26
CA SER A 98 -31.64 15.88 20.49
C SER A 98 -31.60 17.22 19.76
N SER A 99 -31.51 17.18 18.41
CA SER A 99 -32.16 18.06 17.40
C SER A 99 -31.62 17.88 15.95
N GLU A 100 -30.79 16.86 15.66
CA GLU A 100 -30.00 16.77 14.41
C GLU A 100 -30.45 15.68 13.40
N GLN A 101 -31.74 15.48 13.10
CA GLN A 101 -32.15 14.36 12.23
C GLN A 101 -31.70 14.45 10.76
N ILE A 102 -31.46 15.66 10.24
CA ILE A 102 -30.93 15.87 8.86
C ILE A 102 -29.41 15.73 8.84
N GLU A 103 -28.72 16.33 9.82
CA GLU A 103 -27.27 16.23 9.97
C GLU A 103 -26.80 14.80 10.27
N VAL A 104 -27.55 14.04 11.06
CA VAL A 104 -27.26 12.62 11.33
C VAL A 104 -27.36 11.79 10.05
N LYS A 105 -28.35 12.04 9.17
CA LYS A 105 -28.47 11.32 7.89
C LYS A 105 -27.31 11.62 6.93
N GLU A 106 -26.89 12.88 6.83
CA GLU A 106 -25.75 13.26 6.00
C GLU A 106 -24.42 12.74 6.56
N ARG A 107 -24.21 12.83 7.88
CA ARG A 107 -23.03 12.26 8.56
C ARG A 107 -22.97 10.74 8.38
N THR A 108 -24.09 10.03 8.54
CA THR A 108 -24.14 8.57 8.32
C THR A 108 -23.92 8.20 6.86
N ARG A 109 -24.46 8.98 5.91
CA ARG A 109 -24.23 8.76 4.47
C ARG A 109 -22.77 8.99 4.10
N GLY A 110 -22.15 10.08 4.58
CA GLY A 110 -20.73 10.37 4.38
C GLY A 110 -19.82 9.27 4.95
N LYS A 111 -20.12 8.79 6.16
CA LYS A 111 -19.40 7.67 6.80
C LYS A 111 -19.53 6.36 6.01
N ARG A 112 -20.73 6.05 5.50
CA ARG A 112 -20.96 4.88 4.63
C ARG A 112 -20.14 4.97 3.34
N ILE A 113 -20.16 6.13 2.68
CA ILE A 113 -19.37 6.37 1.46
C ILE A 113 -17.87 6.18 1.74
N GLN A 114 -17.36 6.65 2.88
CA GLN A 114 -15.96 6.48 3.24
C GLN A 114 -15.60 5.00 3.47
N LYS A 115 -16.47 4.24 4.13
CA LYS A 115 -16.31 2.80 4.34
C LYS A 115 -16.33 2.03 3.02
N ASP A 116 -17.28 2.32 2.15
CA ASP A 116 -17.41 1.68 0.83
C ASP A 116 -16.17 1.98 -0.04
N LYS A 117 -15.62 3.19 0.05
CA LYS A 117 -14.35 3.55 -0.61
C LYS A 117 -13.17 2.74 -0.09
N LEU A 118 -13.00 2.64 1.23
CA LEU A 118 -11.91 1.86 1.83
C LEU A 118 -12.01 0.38 1.45
N ASP A 119 -13.23 -0.16 1.41
CA ASP A 119 -13.47 -1.53 0.99
C ASP A 119 -13.17 -1.76 -0.49
N ALA A 120 -13.51 -0.80 -1.35
CA ALA A 120 -13.17 -0.86 -2.77
C ALA A 120 -11.65 -0.82 -3.00
N VAL A 121 -10.94 0.05 -2.28
CA VAL A 121 -9.47 0.14 -2.33
C VAL A 121 -8.84 -1.17 -1.87
N LEU A 122 -9.27 -1.72 -0.73
CA LEU A 122 -8.81 -3.01 -0.24
C LEU A 122 -9.05 -4.13 -1.27
N ARG A 123 -10.23 -4.17 -1.91
CA ARG A 123 -10.52 -5.15 -2.96
C ARG A 123 -9.59 -5.02 -4.15
N SER A 124 -9.36 -3.80 -4.64
CA SER A 124 -8.42 -3.56 -5.74
C SER A 124 -6.99 -4.00 -5.39
N PHE A 125 -6.55 -3.78 -4.15
CA PHE A 125 -5.26 -4.27 -3.66
C PHE A 125 -5.20 -5.80 -3.70
N LEU A 126 -6.19 -6.49 -3.13
CA LEU A 126 -6.24 -7.96 -3.11
C LEU A 126 -6.29 -8.56 -4.52
N GLU A 127 -7.10 -8.00 -5.41
CA GLU A 127 -7.18 -8.42 -6.81
C GLU A 127 -5.86 -8.19 -7.55
N SER A 128 -5.15 -7.08 -7.27
CA SER A 128 -3.85 -6.83 -7.87
C SER A 128 -2.79 -7.87 -7.47
N ILE A 129 -2.83 -8.35 -6.23
CA ILE A 129 -1.95 -9.45 -5.78
C ILE A 129 -2.30 -10.74 -6.51
N GLN A 130 -3.59 -11.07 -6.65
CA GLN A 130 -4.01 -12.29 -7.33
C GLN A 130 -3.57 -12.33 -8.80
N VAL A 131 -3.61 -11.18 -9.47
CA VAL A 131 -3.20 -11.05 -10.88
C VAL A 131 -1.68 -11.09 -11.01
N SER A 132 -0.97 -10.30 -10.21
CA SER A 132 0.48 -10.09 -10.37
C SER A 132 1.33 -11.15 -9.66
N MET A 133 0.78 -11.80 -8.63
CA MET A 133 1.47 -12.78 -7.77
C MET A 133 0.56 -13.99 -7.48
N PRO A 134 0.19 -14.79 -8.50
CA PRO A 134 -0.73 -15.92 -8.33
C PRO A 134 -0.19 -17.03 -7.40
N GLY A 135 1.13 -17.06 -7.16
CA GLY A 135 1.77 -17.97 -6.20
C GLY A 135 1.64 -17.56 -4.73
N THR A 136 0.99 -16.44 -4.43
CA THR A 136 0.76 -15.97 -3.05
C THR A 136 -0.10 -16.98 -2.28
N THR A 137 0.41 -17.49 -1.17
CA THR A 137 -0.29 -18.52 -0.36
C THR A 137 -1.42 -17.93 0.47
N GLU A 138 -1.19 -16.76 1.07
CA GLU A 138 -2.16 -16.10 1.94
C GLU A 138 -1.96 -14.57 1.93
N VAL A 139 -3.06 -13.84 2.05
CA VAL A 139 -3.07 -12.40 2.35
C VAL A 139 -3.77 -12.17 3.69
N THR A 140 -3.00 -11.93 4.74
CA THR A 140 -3.54 -11.59 6.06
C THR A 140 -3.95 -10.12 6.11
N ILE A 141 -5.19 -9.87 6.53
CA ILE A 141 -5.72 -8.52 6.74
C ILE A 141 -5.90 -8.31 8.24
N ILE A 142 -4.96 -7.57 8.84
CA ILE A 142 -4.97 -7.20 10.25
C ILE A 142 -5.98 -6.07 10.44
N THR A 143 -6.97 -6.24 11.32
CA THR A 143 -8.11 -5.31 11.45
C THR A 143 -8.50 -5.11 12.91
N ASN A 144 -8.95 -3.91 13.26
CA ASN A 144 -9.49 -3.59 14.58
C ASN A 144 -10.96 -4.04 14.77
N GLN A 145 -11.60 -4.51 13.70
CA GLN A 145 -12.99 -4.96 13.73
C GLN A 145 -13.10 -6.48 13.54
N ASN A 146 -13.99 -7.11 14.30
CA ASN A 146 -14.42 -8.49 14.08
C ASN A 146 -15.26 -8.57 12.79
N LYS A 147 -14.60 -8.66 11.63
CA LYS A 147 -15.26 -8.72 10.31
C LYS A 147 -15.45 -10.16 9.86
N GLU A 148 -16.22 -10.93 10.61
CA GLU A 148 -16.56 -12.32 10.25
C GLU A 148 -17.52 -12.43 9.05
N LYS A 149 -18.15 -11.33 8.60
CA LYS A 149 -19.30 -11.36 7.68
C LYS A 149 -19.07 -10.84 6.26
N ARG A 150 -17.84 -10.56 5.85
CA ARG A 150 -17.57 -10.09 4.47
C ARG A 150 -16.78 -11.11 3.69
N GLU A 151 -17.34 -11.46 2.53
CA GLU A 151 -16.65 -12.24 1.51
C GLU A 151 -15.39 -11.50 1.07
N LEU A 152 -14.26 -12.16 1.30
CA LEU A 152 -12.96 -11.78 0.80
C LEU A 152 -12.67 -12.52 -0.51
N PRO A 153 -11.85 -11.94 -1.40
CA PRO A 153 -11.22 -12.67 -2.48
C PRO A 153 -10.48 -13.93 -1.97
N GLN A 154 -10.33 -14.93 -2.83
CA GLN A 154 -9.65 -16.20 -2.49
C GLN A 154 -8.26 -15.97 -1.88
N ASN A 155 -7.92 -16.74 -0.84
CA ASN A 155 -6.66 -16.71 -0.06
C ASN A 155 -6.46 -15.48 0.86
N ALA A 156 -7.44 -14.60 1.00
CA ALA A 156 -7.38 -13.54 2.00
C ALA A 156 -8.07 -13.93 3.32
N VAL A 157 -7.43 -13.61 4.46
CA VAL A 157 -7.88 -14.01 5.80
C VAL A 157 -7.91 -12.79 6.71
N TRP A 158 -8.99 -12.64 7.49
CA TRP A 158 -9.07 -11.61 8.52
C TRP A 158 -8.32 -12.04 9.78
N LYS A 159 -7.45 -11.16 10.29
CA LYS A 159 -6.79 -11.31 11.60
C LYS A 159 -7.23 -10.16 12.51
N PRO A 160 -8.14 -10.40 13.47
CA PRO A 160 -8.50 -9.39 14.46
C PRO A 160 -7.27 -8.97 15.27
N SER A 161 -7.11 -7.67 15.50
CA SER A 161 -6.14 -7.10 16.42
C SER A 161 -6.89 -6.52 17.60
N THR A 162 -6.37 -6.77 18.81
CA THR A 162 -6.86 -6.17 20.06
C THR A 162 -6.31 -4.76 20.29
N ARG A 163 -5.43 -4.28 19.41
CA ARG A 163 -4.82 -2.95 19.55
C ARG A 163 -5.82 -1.85 19.24
N GLU A 164 -5.70 -0.76 20.00
CA GLU A 164 -6.41 0.49 19.71
C GLU A 164 -5.65 1.30 18.66
N PHE A 165 -6.33 1.70 17.59
CA PHE A 165 -5.71 2.47 16.52
C PHE A 165 -6.15 3.93 16.56
N ALA A 166 -5.18 4.84 16.69
CA ALA A 166 -5.38 6.27 16.72
C ALA A 166 -4.80 6.90 15.47
N ARG A 167 -5.55 7.80 14.83
CA ARG A 167 -5.17 8.43 13.54
C ARG A 167 -3.78 9.07 13.55
N GLY A 168 -3.37 9.66 14.67
CA GLY A 168 -2.06 10.31 14.81
C GLY A 168 -0.87 9.36 14.86
N ASN A 169 -1.09 8.09 15.20
CA ASN A 169 -0.04 7.12 15.50
C ASN A 169 -0.06 5.88 14.59
N LEU A 170 -0.85 5.91 13.52
CA LEU A 170 -1.07 4.75 12.64
C LEU A 170 0.23 4.14 12.11
N MET A 171 1.26 4.94 11.84
CA MET A 171 2.55 4.40 11.37
C MET A 171 3.23 3.52 12.43
N VAL A 172 3.26 3.96 13.68
CA VAL A 172 3.89 3.22 14.79
C VAL A 172 3.03 2.00 15.12
N GLN A 173 1.72 2.19 15.26
CA GLN A 173 0.77 1.11 15.55
C GLN A 173 0.74 0.03 14.46
N ARG A 174 1.02 0.42 13.20
CA ARG A 174 1.20 -0.53 12.10
C ARG A 174 2.45 -1.38 12.29
N LEU A 175 3.60 -0.77 12.60
CA LEU A 175 4.82 -1.51 12.88
C LEU A 175 4.66 -2.45 14.07
N GLU A 176 3.99 -2.00 15.14
CA GLU A 176 3.66 -2.85 16.28
C GLU A 176 2.77 -4.04 15.87
N SER A 177 1.77 -3.82 15.02
CA SER A 177 0.91 -4.89 14.51
C SER A 177 1.69 -5.90 13.64
N TYR A 178 2.70 -5.42 12.90
CA TYR A 178 3.59 -6.28 12.13
C TYR A 178 4.51 -7.10 13.05
N ILE A 179 4.99 -6.52 14.15
CA ILE A 179 5.76 -7.24 15.17
C ILE A 179 4.93 -8.37 15.77
N ASP A 180 3.70 -8.11 16.22
CA ASP A 180 2.81 -9.16 16.75
C ASP A 180 2.58 -10.27 15.72
N PHE A 181 2.45 -9.89 14.44
CA PHE A 181 2.30 -10.86 13.37
C PHE A 181 3.53 -11.77 13.22
N LEU A 182 4.73 -11.20 13.32
CA LEU A 182 5.97 -11.96 13.27
C LEU A 182 6.16 -12.84 14.49
N GLU A 183 5.81 -12.36 15.69
CA GLU A 183 5.87 -13.15 16.92
C GLU A 183 4.98 -14.40 16.83
N ASP A 184 3.74 -14.25 16.35
CA ASP A 184 2.83 -15.37 16.09
C ASP A 184 3.42 -16.35 15.06
N MET A 185 4.06 -15.83 14.01
CA MET A 185 4.70 -16.64 12.97
C MET A 185 5.90 -17.42 13.53
N ILE A 186 6.70 -16.80 14.39
CA ILE A 186 7.82 -17.45 15.09
C ILE A 186 7.31 -18.56 16.00
N GLU A 187 6.26 -18.31 16.78
CA GLU A 187 5.67 -19.29 17.69
C GLU A 187 5.13 -20.50 16.92
N LYS A 188 4.34 -20.27 15.87
CA LYS A 188 3.82 -21.34 14.99
C LYS A 188 4.95 -22.21 14.43
N ARG A 189 6.07 -21.60 14.07
CA ARG A 189 7.23 -22.32 13.53
C ARG A 189 7.98 -23.12 14.58
N LYS A 190 8.19 -22.57 15.78
CA LYS A 190 8.80 -23.31 16.91
C LYS A 190 8.00 -24.57 17.24
N ASN A 191 6.67 -24.49 17.12
CA ASN A 191 5.75 -25.57 17.46
C ASN A 191 5.49 -26.57 16.32
N SER A 192 6.03 -26.36 15.11
CA SER A 192 5.79 -27.22 13.95
C SER A 192 7.07 -27.52 13.17
N SER A 193 7.54 -28.76 13.25
CA SER A 193 8.73 -29.26 12.56
C SER A 193 8.62 -29.37 11.03
N ALA A 194 7.40 -29.21 10.49
CA ALA A 194 7.10 -29.36 9.06
C ALA A 194 6.72 -28.05 8.35
N TYR A 195 6.89 -26.89 8.99
CA TYR A 195 6.46 -25.62 8.41
C TYR A 195 7.35 -25.20 7.23
N SER A 196 6.76 -25.03 6.05
CA SER A 196 7.40 -24.41 4.90
C SER A 196 7.84 -22.99 5.24
N ILE A 197 8.98 -22.56 4.68
CA ILE A 197 9.47 -21.19 4.84
C ILE A 197 8.45 -20.26 4.17
N THR A 198 7.96 -19.26 4.90
CA THR A 198 7.01 -18.29 4.37
C THR A 198 7.58 -16.89 4.52
N HIS A 199 7.99 -16.29 3.41
CA HIS A 199 8.41 -14.90 3.37
C HIS A 199 7.19 -13.99 3.45
N VAL A 200 7.32 -12.86 4.11
CA VAL A 200 6.19 -11.94 4.35
C VAL A 200 6.47 -10.61 3.70
N ILE A 201 5.51 -10.12 2.92
CA ILE A 201 5.47 -8.76 2.41
C ILE A 201 4.40 -8.00 3.20
N PHE A 202 4.86 -7.14 4.10
CA PHE A 202 4.01 -6.16 4.74
C PHE A 202 3.74 -5.00 3.79
N SER A 203 2.48 -4.64 3.63
CA SER A 203 2.06 -3.63 2.65
C SER A 203 0.91 -2.80 3.16
N ASP A 204 0.84 -1.55 2.70
CA ASP A 204 -0.40 -0.78 2.77
C ASP A 204 -1.42 -1.33 1.76
N PHE A 205 -2.70 -1.22 2.10
CA PHE A 205 -3.78 -1.67 1.22
C PHE A 205 -4.15 -0.62 0.16
N ASP A 206 -3.56 0.57 0.20
CA ASP A 206 -3.81 1.67 -0.75
C ASP A 206 -2.80 1.72 -1.91
N MET A 207 -2.09 0.62 -2.15
CA MET A 207 -1.23 0.43 -3.32
C MET A 207 -1.76 -0.67 -4.26
N ILE A 208 -1.13 -0.79 -5.42
CA ILE A 208 -1.41 -1.81 -6.43
C ILE A 208 -0.11 -2.57 -6.70
N VAL A 209 -0.19 -3.90 -6.68
CA VAL A 209 0.91 -4.77 -7.07
C VAL A 209 0.81 -5.00 -8.57
N VAL A 210 1.86 -4.61 -9.31
CA VAL A 210 1.88 -4.63 -10.79
C VAL A 210 2.77 -5.70 -11.40
N ASP A 211 3.62 -6.35 -10.59
CA ASP A 211 4.51 -7.44 -11.00
C ASP A 211 4.84 -8.31 -9.77
N ASP A 212 5.52 -9.44 -9.99
CA ASP A 212 5.82 -10.42 -8.96
C ASP A 212 6.92 -9.94 -8.00
N LEU A 213 6.52 -9.50 -6.80
CA LEU A 213 7.44 -9.05 -5.76
C LEU A 213 8.22 -10.21 -5.11
N GLY A 214 7.78 -11.46 -5.29
CA GLY A 214 8.48 -12.65 -4.80
C GLY A 214 9.88 -12.79 -5.37
N CYS A 215 10.13 -12.22 -6.56
CA CYS A 215 11.44 -12.15 -7.19
C CYS A 215 12.53 -11.54 -6.29
N ALA A 216 12.15 -10.66 -5.36
CA ALA A 216 13.11 -10.06 -4.44
C ALA A 216 13.77 -11.12 -3.56
N PHE A 217 13.01 -12.10 -3.05
CA PHE A 217 13.52 -13.15 -2.17
C PHE A 217 14.47 -14.12 -2.90
N GLU A 218 14.27 -14.32 -4.19
CA GLU A 218 15.18 -15.10 -5.05
C GLU A 218 16.43 -14.29 -5.43
N THR A 219 16.25 -13.04 -5.84
CA THR A 219 17.32 -12.20 -6.39
C THR A 219 18.30 -11.75 -5.30
N PHE A 220 17.78 -11.44 -4.12
CA PHE A 220 18.58 -10.93 -3.00
C PHE A 220 18.56 -11.94 -1.85
N VAL A 221 19.32 -13.01 -1.98
CA VAL A 221 19.31 -14.13 -1.01
C VAL A 221 19.76 -13.76 0.40
N SER A 222 20.56 -12.68 0.54
CA SER A 222 21.24 -12.34 1.79
C SER A 222 20.53 -11.31 2.67
N PHE A 223 19.35 -10.79 2.30
CA PHE A 223 18.61 -9.88 3.18
C PHE A 223 17.67 -10.65 4.11
N ASP A 224 17.62 -10.20 5.36
CA ASP A 224 16.61 -10.60 6.34
C ASP A 224 15.40 -9.66 6.28
N VAL A 225 15.67 -8.35 6.15
CA VAL A 225 14.65 -7.29 6.08
C VAL A 225 14.99 -6.35 4.93
N ALA A 226 14.00 -6.05 4.09
CA ALA A 226 14.07 -4.99 3.09
C ALA A 226 13.03 -3.90 3.40
N LEU A 227 13.48 -2.65 3.35
CA LEU A 227 12.67 -1.47 3.69
C LEU A 227 12.60 -0.53 2.49
N THR A 228 11.46 0.15 2.35
CA THR A 228 11.33 1.25 1.38
C THR A 228 11.63 2.59 2.07
N PHE A 229 12.23 3.52 1.31
CA PHE A 229 12.59 4.84 1.82
C PHE A 229 11.69 5.93 1.25
N ARG A 230 11.29 6.88 2.09
CA ARG A 230 10.58 8.10 1.69
C ARG A 230 11.58 9.13 1.20
N ASN A 231 11.14 9.97 0.27
CA ASN A 231 11.84 11.20 -0.06
C ASN A 231 11.57 12.30 1.00
N ASN A 232 11.79 11.96 2.27
CA ASN A 232 11.66 12.85 3.42
C ASN A 232 12.77 12.53 4.43
N GLN A 233 13.72 13.44 4.59
CA GLN A 233 14.89 13.23 5.45
C GLN A 233 14.54 13.08 6.94
N ARG A 234 13.39 13.58 7.41
CA ARG A 234 12.98 13.49 8.82
C ARG A 234 12.33 12.16 9.18
N GLN A 235 11.73 11.48 8.20
CA GLN A 235 11.11 10.15 8.36
C GLN A 235 11.48 9.32 7.13
N PRO A 236 12.73 8.85 7.08
CA PRO A 236 13.26 8.24 5.86
C PRO A 236 12.67 6.86 5.60
N ILE A 237 12.14 6.15 6.60
CA ILE A 237 11.56 4.82 6.44
C ILE A 237 10.08 4.93 6.06
N ASN A 238 9.67 4.15 5.07
CA ASN A 238 8.28 3.94 4.71
C ASN A 238 7.81 2.57 5.23
N SER A 239 6.84 2.57 6.14
CA SER A 239 6.22 1.32 6.61
C SER A 239 5.13 0.79 5.66
N GLY A 240 4.94 1.42 4.50
CA GLY A 240 3.95 1.00 3.50
C GLY A 240 4.39 -0.19 2.65
N VAL A 241 5.68 -0.51 2.61
CA VAL A 241 6.20 -1.78 2.07
C VAL A 241 7.44 -2.21 2.85
N ILE A 242 7.37 -3.37 3.49
CA ILE A 242 8.46 -4.03 4.20
C ILE A 242 8.47 -5.51 3.81
N MET A 243 9.62 -6.05 3.43
CA MET A 243 9.75 -7.47 3.11
C MET A 243 10.62 -8.14 4.16
N ILE A 244 10.17 -9.29 4.67
CA ILE A 244 10.89 -10.05 5.69
C ILE A 244 11.09 -11.47 5.21
N ARG A 245 12.32 -11.95 5.31
CA ARG A 245 12.66 -13.32 4.99
C ARG A 245 12.16 -14.22 6.11
N GLY A 246 11.33 -15.21 5.75
CA GLY A 246 10.77 -16.15 6.70
C GLY A 246 11.71 -17.29 7.09
N THR A 247 13.04 -17.12 7.08
CA THR A 247 14.01 -18.11 7.60
C THR A 247 14.14 -17.99 9.11
N LEU A 248 14.46 -19.08 9.83
CA LEU A 248 14.44 -19.04 11.29
C LEU A 248 15.49 -18.04 11.80
N GLU A 249 16.68 -18.09 11.19
CA GLU A 249 17.76 -17.12 11.43
C GLU A 249 17.29 -15.68 11.26
N SER A 250 16.60 -15.35 10.16
CA SER A 250 16.09 -13.99 9.91
C SER A 250 15.01 -13.54 10.90
N LEU A 251 14.24 -14.48 11.47
CA LEU A 251 13.16 -14.18 12.41
C LEU A 251 13.63 -14.17 13.88
N THR A 252 14.69 -14.89 14.22
CA THR A 252 15.21 -15.03 15.59
C THR A 252 16.62 -14.48 15.74
N SER A 253 17.12 -13.75 14.74
CA SER A 253 18.41 -13.06 14.81
C SER A 253 18.37 -12.08 15.98
N ASP A 254 18.92 -12.50 17.12
CA ASP A 254 19.36 -11.61 18.18
C ASP A 254 20.46 -10.73 17.57
N ALA A 255 20.11 -9.47 17.27
CA ALA A 255 21.06 -8.45 16.86
C ALA A 255 21.97 -8.02 18.02
#